data_AF-A0A975JEL3-F1
#
_entry.id   AF-A0A975JEL3-F1
#
_cell.length_a   1.000
_cell.length_b   1.000
_cell.length_c   1.000
_cell.angle_alpha   90.00
_cell.angle_beta   90.00
_cell.angle_gamma   90.00
#
_symmetry.space_group_name_H-M   'P 1'
#
loop_
_entity.id
_entity.type
_entity.pdbx_description
1 polymer ?
#
loop_
_entity_poly.entity_id
_entity_poly.type
_entity_poly.pdbx_seq_one_letter_code
_entity_poly.pdbx_strand_id
1 'polypeptide(L)' 'MRNDWILDVLADLRRFAADNDMPHLAEQLDDTALIATAEIASKQGRSTRAHGDDGFDRIGTTGARAG' A
#
# COMPACT_ATOMS: atom_id res chain seq x y z
N MET A 1 -4.32 -1.47 8.73
CA MET A 1 -3.23 -1.64 9.71
C MET A 1 -2.63 -3.04 9.62
N ARG A 2 -1.89 -3.39 8.56
CA ARG A 2 -1.23 -4.71 8.54
C ARG A 2 0.20 -4.71 7.99
N ASN A 3 0.61 -3.64 7.30
CA ASN A 3 1.94 -3.59 6.69
C ASN A 3 2.81 -2.44 7.21
N ASP A 4 2.31 -1.54 8.06
CA ASP A 4 3.08 -0.36 8.47
C ASP A 4 4.06 -0.66 9.62
N TRP A 5 3.84 -1.75 10.36
CA TRP A 5 4.71 -2.20 11.45
C TRP A 5 6.15 -2.49 11.00
N ILE A 6 6.36 -2.84 9.72
CA ILE A 6 7.69 -3.09 9.18
C ILE A 6 8.52 -1.82 9.10
N LEU A 7 7.89 -0.65 8.90
CA LEU A 7 8.60 0.63 8.84
C LEU A 7 9.16 1.00 10.21
N ASP A 8 8.41 0.72 11.28
CA ASP A 8 8.89 0.91 12.66
C ASP A 8 10.10 -0.02 12.93
N VAL A 9 10.02 -1.29 12.53
CA VAL A 9 11.13 -2.25 12.69
C VAL A 9 12.36 -1.81 11.88
N LEU A 10 12.21 -1.34 10.66
CA LEU A 10 13.32 -0.83 9.85
C LEU A 10 13.96 0.41 10.48
N ALA A 11 13.16 1.30 11.08
CA ALA A 11 13.67 2.45 11.81
C ALA A 11 14.48 2.04 13.05
N ASP A 12 14.02 1.03 13.79
CA ASP A 12 14.74 0.49 14.95
C ASP A 12 16.07 -0.15 14.54
N LEU A 13 16.08 -0.95 13.47
CA LEU A 13 17.32 -1.57 12.95
C LEU A 13 18.31 -0.52 12.43
N ARG A 14 17.81 0.53 11.77
CA ARG A 14 18.65 1.64 11.30
C ARG A 14 19.30 2.35 12.47
N ARG A 15 18.53 2.63 13.53
CA ARG A 15 19.05 3.24 14.76
C ARG A 15 20.12 2.37 15.41
N PHE A 16 19.86 1.06 15.52
CA PHE A 16 20.85 0.11 16.02
C PHE A 16 22.14 0.16 15.18
N ALA A 17 22.05 0.16 13.85
CA ALA A 17 23.22 0.22 12.97
C ALA A 17 24.00 1.54 13.16
N ALA A 18 23.31 2.67 13.30
CA ALA A 18 23.93 3.96 13.56
C ALA A 18 24.64 4.01 14.92
N ASP A 19 24.00 3.47 15.97
CA ASP A 19 24.54 3.44 17.32
C ASP A 19 25.75 2.49 17.48
N ASN A 20 25.97 1.59 16.50
CA ASN A 20 27.05 0.59 16.52
C ASN A 20 28.12 0.82 15.44
N ASP A 21 28.26 2.05 14.91
CA ASP A 21 29.25 2.40 13.89
C ASP A 21 29.17 1.52 12.63
N MET A 22 27.96 1.14 12.20
CA MET A 22 27.69 0.36 10.99
C MET A 22 27.06 1.23 9.88
N PRO A 23 27.78 2.22 9.31
CA PRO A 23 27.19 3.23 8.43
C PRO A 23 26.61 2.66 7.13
N HIS A 24 27.27 1.67 6.52
CA HIS A 24 26.76 1.02 5.33
C HIS A 24 25.45 0.27 5.57
N LEU A 25 25.29 -0.35 6.75
CA LEU A 25 24.05 -1.04 7.10
C LEU A 25 22.92 -0.02 7.33
N ALA A 26 23.21 1.09 8.00
CA ALA A 26 22.23 2.16 8.20
C ALA A 26 21.74 2.74 6.85
N GLU A 27 22.67 2.97 5.91
CA GLU A 27 22.36 3.43 4.54
C GLU A 27 21.47 2.44 3.78
N GLN A 28 21.82 1.15 3.81
CA GLN A 28 20.98 0.11 3.17
C GLN A 28 19.59 0.00 3.80
N LEU A 29 19.48 0.22 5.11
CA LEU A 29 18.18 0.21 5.81
C LEU A 29 17.34 1.44 5.44
N ASP A 30 17.95 2.60 5.19
CA ASP A 30 17.28 3.79 4.66
C ASP A 30 16.69 3.50 3.25
N ASP A 31 17.48 2.91 2.34
CA ASP A 31 16.99 2.50 1.01
C ASP A 31 15.87 1.45 1.09
N THR A 32 16.02 0.49 1.99
CA THR A 32 15.01 -0.56 2.21
C THR A 32 13.69 0.03 2.69
N ALA A 33 13.73 1.03 3.58
CA ALA A 33 12.54 1.72 4.08
C ALA A 33 11.82 2.50 2.96
N LEU A 34 12.56 3.10 2.02
CA LEU A 34 11.99 3.79 0.86
C LEU A 34 11.23 2.80 -0.06
N ILE A 35 11.83 1.65 -0.36
CA ILE A 35 11.19 0.60 -1.18
C ILE A 35 9.93 0.07 -0.48
N ALA A 36 10.04 -0.26 0.81
CA ALA A 36 8.92 -0.75 1.59
C ALA A 36 7.75 0.24 1.59
N THR A 37 8.04 1.54 1.78
CA THR A 37 7.03 2.62 1.75
C THR A 37 6.32 2.67 0.39
N ALA A 38 7.07 2.61 -0.72
CA ALA A 38 6.52 2.64 -2.06
C ALA A 38 5.61 1.41 -2.33
N GLU A 39 6.03 0.22 -1.92
CA GLU A 39 5.23 -1.00 -2.07
C GLU A 39 3.95 -0.98 -1.24
N ILE A 40 4.03 -0.52 0.01
CA ILE A 40 2.91 -0.41 0.93
C ILE A 40 1.88 0.59 0.38
N ALA A 41 2.34 1.76 -0.08
CA ALA A 41 1.48 2.77 -0.71
C ALA A 41 0.79 2.22 -1.98
N SER A 42 1.53 1.49 -2.83
CA SER A 42 0.98 0.86 -4.04
C SER A 42 -0.10 -0.19 -3.72
N LYS A 43 0.12 -1.02 -2.68
CA LYS A 43 -0.88 -2.01 -2.23
C LYS A 43 -2.14 -1.34 -1.66
N GLN A 44 -2.00 -0.25 -0.92
CA GLN A 44 -3.14 0.51 -0.38
C GLN A 44 -3.95 1.18 -1.50
N GLY A 45 -3.28 1.80 -2.48
CA GLY A 45 -3.95 2.43 -3.63
C GLY A 45 -4.66 1.46 -4.59
N ARG A 46 -4.35 0.16 -4.54
CA ARG A 46 -5.15 -0.88 -5.22
C ARG A 46 -6.40 -1.27 -4.44
N SER A 47 -6.33 -1.27 -3.11
CA SER A 47 -7.49 -1.62 -2.27
C SER A 47 -8.60 -0.57 -2.33
N THR A 48 -8.28 0.69 -2.61
CA THR A 48 -9.28 1.77 -2.70
C THR A 48 -9.97 1.87 -4.06
N ARG A 49 -9.33 1.39 -5.14
CA ARG A 49 -9.90 1.44 -6.51
C ARG A 49 -10.80 0.26 -6.85
N ALA A 50 -10.70 -0.85 -6.13
CA ALA A 50 -11.53 -2.04 -6.35
C ALA A 50 -12.90 -2.01 -5.63
N HIS A 51 -13.21 -0.95 -4.87
CA HIS A 51 -14.42 -0.87 -4.03
C HIS A 51 -15.40 0.23 -4.48
N GLY A 52 -15.39 0.62 -5.76
CA GLY A 52 -16.16 1.74 -6.28
C GLY A 52 -16.96 1.48 -7.56
N ASP A 53 -17.13 0.23 -7.99
CA ASP A 53 -17.83 -0.11 -9.24
C ASP A 53 -19.01 -1.09 -9.01
N ASP A 54 -19.76 -0.90 -7.92
CA ASP A 54 -20.98 -1.64 -7.68
C ASP A 54 -22.17 -0.68 -7.54
N GLY A 55 -22.80 -0.42 -8.69
CA GLY A 55 -24.24 -0.16 -8.77
C GLY A 55 -24.63 1.28 -9.04
N PHE A 56 -24.94 1.58 -10.31
CA PHE A 56 -26.15 2.29 -10.73
C PHE A 56 -26.32 2.18 -12.26
N ASP A 57 -26.56 0.98 -12.78
CA ASP A 57 -27.17 0.82 -14.12
C ASP A 57 -28.13 -0.38 -14.20
N ARG A 58 -28.99 -0.50 -13.17
CA ARG A 58 -30.17 -1.38 -13.21
C ARG A 58 -31.42 -0.64 -12.75
N ILE A 59 -31.87 0.33 -13.54
CA ILE A 59 -33.27 0.80 -13.51
C ILE A 59 -33.68 1.11 -14.96
N GLY A 60 -34.20 0.11 -15.69
CA GLY A 60 -35.61 0.07 -16.15
C GLY A 60 -35.69 0.48 -17.63
N THR A 61 -36.20 -0.29 -18.58
CA THR A 61 -37.53 -0.89 -18.59
C THR A 61 -37.65 -1.87 -19.75
N THR A 62 -38.09 -3.07 -19.42
CA THR A 62 -38.73 -4.02 -20.32
C THR A 62 -40.12 -3.53 -20.75
N GLY A 63 -40.40 -3.51 -22.05
CA GLY A 63 -41.74 -3.36 -22.64
C GLY A 63 -41.68 -2.48 -23.91
N ALA A 64 -42.17 -2.85 -25.09
CA ALA A 64 -43.10 -3.89 -25.47
C ALA A 64 -42.94 -4.23 -26.96
N ARG A 65 -43.41 -5.43 -27.31
CA ARG A 65 -43.60 -5.97 -28.65
C ARG A 65 -44.93 -5.47 -29.22
N ALA A 66 -44.95 -5.05 -30.49
CA ALA A 66 -46.04 -5.13 -31.48
C ALA A 66 -45.48 -4.45 -32.74
N GLY A 67 -45.55 -4.99 -33.95
CA GLY A 67 -46.62 -5.78 -34.57
C GLY A 67 -46.91 -5.09 -35.89
#